data_AF-A0A845FXR7-F1
#
_entry.id   AF-A0A845FXR7-F1
#
_cell.length_a   1.000
_cell.length_b   1.000
_cell.length_c   1.000
_cell.angle_alpha   90.00
_cell.angle_beta   90.00
_cell.angle_gamma   90.00
#
_symmetry.space_group_name_H-M   'P 1'
#
loop_
_entity.id
_entity.type
_entity.pdbx_description
1 polymer ?
#
loop_
_entity_poly.entity_id
_entity_poly.type
_entity_poly.pdbx_seq_one_letter_code
_entity_poly.pdbx_strand_id
1 'polypeptide(L)'
;MARHAHPLAGSGSPGDRKPGDKKPGDRRPGDNTPGTTPAAPQITTYSAHHRYRQLTRIFRHLRDQLHLQQPQLAMPTSRMIDQLVSNCPLGALQGDDWSQAVADALQFLQQQLNPLHFDPALFYCADCDAPLFPNEELFDPYDAWLFVNALLEAQIPFEH
;
A
#
# COMPACT_ATOMS: atom_id res chain seq x y z
N MET A 1 -36.58 -28.84 41.73
CA MET A 1 -36.01 -28.69 43.08
C MET A 1 -34.55 -28.26 42.92
N ALA A 2 -34.29 -26.95 43.06
CA ALA A 2 -33.42 -26.36 44.10
C ALA A 2 -31.94 -26.29 43.64
N ARG A 3 -31.44 -25.16 43.12
CA ARG A 3 -30.94 -23.97 43.86
C ARG A 3 -30.08 -24.36 45.05
N HIS A 4 -28.79 -24.03 45.04
CA HIS A 4 -27.95 -23.50 46.16
C HIS A 4 -26.57 -23.20 45.55
N ALA A 5 -26.15 -21.94 45.37
CA ALA A 5 -25.71 -20.95 46.37
C ALA A 5 -24.16 -20.97 46.55
N HIS A 6 -23.54 -19.90 46.04
CA HIS A 6 -22.31 -19.23 46.52
C HIS A 6 -22.28 -19.11 48.07
N PRO A 7 -21.14 -18.81 48.78
CA PRO A 7 -20.36 -17.58 48.49
C PRO A 7 -18.92 -17.38 49.07
N LEU A 8 -18.40 -16.18 48.76
CA LEU A 8 -17.36 -15.32 49.38
C LEU A 8 -15.87 -15.74 49.37
N ALA A 9 -15.03 -14.95 48.67
CA ALA A 9 -14.18 -13.92 49.29
C ALA A 9 -13.17 -13.38 48.25
N GLY A 10 -13.02 -12.05 48.15
CA GLY A 10 -12.00 -11.43 47.30
C GLY A 10 -12.26 -9.96 47.00
N SER A 11 -12.26 -9.14 48.05
CA SER A 11 -12.37 -7.69 48.00
C SER A 11 -11.18 -7.05 47.27
N GLY A 12 -11.45 -6.17 46.32
CA GLY A 12 -10.44 -5.30 45.70
C GLY A 12 -11.12 -4.08 45.07
N SER A 13 -11.17 -2.97 45.82
CA SER A 13 -11.78 -1.70 45.40
C SER A 13 -11.09 -1.09 44.17
N PRO A 14 -11.83 -0.37 43.30
CA PRO A 14 -11.23 0.38 42.20
C PRO A 14 -10.54 1.64 42.74
N GLY A 15 -9.24 1.76 42.53
CA GLY A 15 -8.48 2.95 42.87
C GLY A 15 -8.73 4.09 41.89
N ASP A 16 -9.51 5.07 42.32
CA ASP A 16 -9.60 6.43 41.77
C ASP A 16 -8.21 7.08 41.64
N ARG A 17 -7.78 7.43 40.41
CA ARG A 17 -6.78 8.50 40.17
C ARG A 17 -6.95 9.19 38.80
N LYS A 18 -7.55 10.38 38.83
CA LYS A 18 -7.26 11.58 38.00
C LYS A 18 -7.53 12.81 38.90
N PRO A 19 -6.96 14.01 38.68
CA PRO A 19 -6.33 14.52 37.45
C PRO A 19 -4.95 15.18 37.67
N GLY A 20 -4.06 15.06 36.68
CA GLY A 20 -2.79 15.81 36.64
C GLY A 20 -2.83 16.86 35.54
N ASP A 21 -3.26 18.07 35.90
CA ASP A 21 -3.24 19.29 35.10
C ASP A 21 -1.77 19.77 34.92
N LYS A 22 -1.25 19.75 33.69
CA LYS A 22 -0.01 20.49 33.31
C LYS A 22 -0.04 20.94 31.84
N LYS A 23 -0.51 22.16 31.63
CA LYS A 23 -0.02 23.12 30.61
C LYS A 23 0.16 24.49 31.33
N PRO A 24 0.99 25.44 30.87
CA PRO A 24 1.56 25.58 29.54
C PRO A 24 3.10 25.76 29.54
N GLY A 25 3.76 25.23 28.52
CA GLY A 25 5.12 25.63 28.18
C GLY A 25 5.10 26.39 26.87
N ASP A 26 5.06 27.72 26.95
CA ASP A 26 5.41 28.63 25.87
C ASP A 26 6.85 28.34 25.40
N ARG A 27 7.00 27.65 24.26
CA ARG A 27 8.23 27.68 23.49
C ARG A 27 7.96 28.41 22.20
N ARG A 28 8.45 29.64 22.14
CA ARG A 28 8.51 30.46 20.93
C ARG A 28 9.14 29.66 19.78
N PRO A 29 8.65 29.80 18.54
CA PRO A 29 9.34 29.28 17.37
C PRO A 29 10.67 30.03 17.24
N GLY A 30 11.77 29.30 17.40
CA GLY A 30 13.09 29.81 17.07
C GLY A 30 13.17 30.00 15.56
N ASP A 31 13.20 31.28 15.18
CA ASP A 31 13.77 31.81 13.95
C ASP A 31 15.01 31.00 13.54
N ASN A 32 14.90 30.30 12.40
CA ASN A 32 16.07 29.84 11.66
C ASN A 32 15.83 30.19 10.19
N THR A 33 16.38 31.33 9.82
CA THR A 33 16.59 31.82 8.46
C THR A 33 17.02 30.70 7.49
N PRO A 34 16.60 30.75 6.23
CA PRO A 34 16.97 29.78 5.21
C PRO A 34 18.43 29.99 4.80
N GLY A 35 19.33 29.27 5.47
CA GLY A 35 20.73 29.17 5.10
C GLY A 35 20.90 28.29 3.86
N THR A 36 21.00 28.94 2.71
CA THR A 36 21.45 28.38 1.43
C THR A 36 22.58 27.38 1.61
N THR A 37 22.30 26.11 1.33
CA THR A 37 23.32 25.11 1.00
C THR A 37 22.89 24.46 -0.32
N PRO A 38 23.66 24.53 -1.41
CA PRO A 38 23.32 23.84 -2.65
C PRO A 38 23.76 22.39 -2.52
N ALA A 39 22.88 21.52 -2.03
CA ALA A 39 23.15 20.08 -1.96
C ALA A 39 21.92 19.28 -2.40
N ALA A 40 21.83 19.04 -3.73
CA ALA A 40 21.34 17.83 -4.42
C ALA A 40 19.95 17.21 -4.04
N PRO A 41 19.30 16.43 -4.93
CA PRO A 41 17.85 16.23 -4.95
C PRO A 41 17.37 15.16 -3.95
N GLN A 42 17.30 15.51 -2.66
CA GLN A 42 16.85 14.59 -1.60
C GLN A 42 15.34 14.72 -1.29
N ILE A 43 14.66 15.74 -1.82
CA ILE A 43 13.22 15.98 -1.54
C ILE A 43 12.33 15.10 -2.45
N THR A 44 12.81 14.70 -3.63
CA THR A 44 12.05 13.91 -4.60
C THR A 44 11.92 12.43 -4.22
N THR A 45 12.85 11.89 -3.44
CA THR A 45 12.85 10.46 -3.06
C THR A 45 11.91 10.15 -1.89
N TYR A 46 11.79 11.05 -0.91
CA TYR A 46 10.92 10.84 0.24
C TYR A 46 9.43 10.85 -0.13
N SER A 47 9.02 11.79 -0.99
CA SER A 47 7.64 11.85 -1.49
C SER A 47 7.31 10.65 -2.37
N ALA A 48 8.25 10.21 -3.22
CA ALA A 48 8.12 9.02 -4.05
C ALA A 48 7.90 7.75 -3.21
N HIS A 49 8.74 7.51 -2.19
CA HIS A 49 8.60 6.35 -1.31
C HIS A 49 7.24 6.35 -0.58
N HIS A 50 6.79 7.51 -0.08
CA HIS A 50 5.45 7.61 0.51
C HIS A 50 4.36 7.24 -0.52
N ARG A 51 4.48 7.70 -1.77
CA ARG A 51 3.51 7.38 -2.82
C ARG A 51 3.45 5.90 -3.15
N TYR A 52 4.60 5.24 -3.34
CA TYR A 52 4.63 3.79 -3.57
C TYR A 52 3.95 3.04 -2.42
N ARG A 53 4.22 3.42 -1.16
CA ARG A 53 3.55 2.79 0.00
C ARG A 53 2.04 2.98 0.02
N GLN A 54 1.54 4.16 -0.38
CA GLN A 54 0.10 4.39 -0.48
C GLN A 54 -0.50 3.56 -1.62
N LEU A 55 0.15 3.53 -2.78
CA LEU A 55 -0.29 2.73 -3.92
C LEU A 55 -0.36 1.24 -3.59
N THR A 56 0.68 0.70 -2.94
CA THR A 56 0.71 -0.66 -2.40
C THR A 56 -0.50 -0.96 -1.52
N ARG A 57 -0.88 -0.03 -0.61
CA ARG A 57 -2.04 -0.23 0.27
C ARG A 57 -3.33 -0.29 -0.52
N ILE A 58 -3.47 0.59 -1.52
CA ILE A 58 -4.63 0.61 -2.41
C ILE A 58 -4.70 -0.71 -3.20
N PHE A 59 -3.61 -1.14 -3.82
CA PHE A 59 -3.54 -2.39 -4.59
C PHE A 59 -3.87 -3.63 -3.74
N ARG A 60 -3.36 -3.70 -2.51
CA ARG A 60 -3.72 -4.80 -1.59
C ARG A 60 -5.20 -4.79 -1.25
N HIS A 61 -5.77 -3.62 -0.98
CA HIS A 61 -7.19 -3.49 -0.71
C HIS A 61 -8.04 -3.92 -1.91
N LEU A 62 -7.66 -3.49 -3.12
CA LEU A 62 -8.33 -3.87 -4.35
C LEU A 62 -8.20 -5.36 -4.65
N ARG A 63 -7.03 -5.96 -4.41
CA ARG A 63 -6.84 -7.42 -4.49
C ARG A 63 -7.82 -8.13 -3.56
N ASP A 64 -7.93 -7.69 -2.31
CA ASP A 64 -8.81 -8.32 -1.33
C ASP A 64 -10.29 -8.21 -1.76
N GLN A 65 -10.70 -7.05 -2.30
CA GLN A 65 -12.03 -6.89 -2.89
C GLN A 65 -12.25 -7.78 -4.12
N LEU A 66 -11.27 -7.84 -5.02
CA LEU A 66 -11.33 -8.66 -6.22
C LEU A 66 -11.41 -10.14 -5.88
N HIS A 67 -10.70 -10.60 -4.85
CA HIS A 67 -10.75 -11.97 -4.38
C HIS A 67 -12.15 -12.37 -3.87
N LEU A 68 -12.87 -11.44 -3.24
CA LEU A 68 -14.28 -11.67 -2.84
C LEU A 68 -15.21 -11.82 -4.06
N GLN A 69 -14.91 -11.11 -5.15
CA GLN A 69 -15.71 -11.15 -6.38
C GLN A 69 -15.34 -12.33 -7.30
N GLN A 70 -14.06 -12.67 -7.37
CA GLN A 70 -13.47 -13.64 -8.29
C GLN A 70 -12.45 -14.54 -7.58
N PRO A 71 -12.91 -15.48 -6.73
CA PRO A 71 -12.03 -16.33 -5.94
C PRO A 71 -11.17 -17.30 -6.77
N GLN A 72 -11.55 -17.54 -8.04
CA GLN A 72 -10.80 -18.39 -8.97
C GLN A 72 -9.61 -17.72 -9.64
N LEU A 73 -9.49 -16.40 -9.57
CA LEU A 73 -8.38 -15.68 -10.18
C LEU A 73 -7.12 -15.84 -9.31
N ALA A 74 -5.97 -16.08 -9.94
CA ALA A 74 -4.69 -16.11 -9.25
C ALA A 74 -4.45 -14.75 -8.58
N MET A 75 -4.18 -14.76 -7.27
CA MET A 75 -4.00 -13.54 -6.49
C MET A 75 -2.52 -13.34 -6.19
N PRO A 76 -1.94 -12.18 -6.55
CA PRO A 76 -0.57 -11.88 -6.15
C PRO A 76 -0.47 -11.78 -4.63
N THR A 77 0.62 -12.31 -4.09
CA THR A 77 0.95 -12.11 -2.68
C THR A 77 1.18 -10.63 -2.37
N SER A 78 1.14 -10.27 -1.09
CA SER A 78 1.43 -8.89 -0.67
C SER A 78 2.83 -8.45 -1.10
N ARG A 79 3.79 -9.39 -1.11
CA ARG A 79 5.15 -9.14 -1.60
C ARG A 79 5.15 -8.87 -3.11
N MET A 80 4.46 -9.70 -3.89
CA MET A 80 4.36 -9.51 -5.34
C MET A 80 3.75 -8.14 -5.69
N ILE A 81 2.72 -7.69 -4.96
CA ILE A 81 2.17 -6.34 -5.14
C ILE A 81 3.22 -5.27 -4.87
N ASP A 82 4.04 -5.41 -3.83
CA ASP A 82 5.11 -4.45 -3.53
C ASP A 82 6.11 -4.36 -4.69
N GLN A 83 6.47 -5.50 -5.27
CA GLN A 83 7.37 -5.56 -6.42
C GLN A 83 6.74 -4.98 -7.69
N LEU A 84 5.47 -5.28 -7.99
CA LEU A 84 4.80 -4.70 -9.16
C LEU A 84 4.71 -3.17 -9.04
N VAL A 85 4.34 -2.68 -7.86
CA VAL A 85 4.21 -1.24 -7.60
C VAL A 85 5.56 -0.51 -7.66
N SER A 86 6.66 -1.13 -7.22
CA SER A 86 7.99 -0.50 -7.27
C SER A 86 8.49 -0.31 -8.70
N ASN A 87 8.03 -1.12 -9.65
CA ASN A 87 8.36 -1.00 -11.07
C ASN A 87 7.52 0.07 -11.81
N CYS A 88 6.51 0.67 -11.15
CA CYS A 88 5.72 1.73 -11.76
C CYS A 88 6.53 3.04 -11.89
N PRO A 89 6.44 3.74 -13.03
CA PRO A 89 7.15 5.00 -13.23
C PRO A 89 6.60 6.05 -12.27
N LEU A 90 7.49 6.80 -11.62
CA LEU A 90 7.10 7.87 -10.70
C LEU A 90 6.22 8.92 -11.40
N GLY A 91 6.38 9.11 -12.71
CA GLY A 91 5.55 9.98 -13.55
C GLY A 91 4.06 9.65 -13.49
N ALA A 92 3.69 8.36 -13.49
CA ALA A 92 2.30 7.91 -13.36
C ALA A 92 1.71 8.15 -11.96
N LEU A 93 2.58 8.39 -10.97
CA LEU A 93 2.17 8.68 -9.59
C LEU A 93 2.21 10.18 -9.29
N GLN A 94 2.36 11.05 -10.30
CA GLN A 94 2.36 12.49 -10.11
C GLN A 94 0.93 13.04 -10.14
N GLY A 95 0.47 13.53 -9.00
CA GLY A 95 -0.83 14.19 -8.90
C GLY A 95 -1.37 14.16 -7.47
N ASP A 96 -2.39 14.96 -7.22
CA ASP A 96 -3.16 14.92 -5.97
C ASP A 96 -4.35 13.95 -6.06
N ASP A 97 -4.70 13.53 -7.27
CA ASP A 97 -5.77 12.56 -7.53
C ASP A 97 -5.22 11.13 -7.49
N TRP A 98 -5.53 10.43 -6.39
CA TRP A 98 -5.16 9.04 -6.21
C TRP A 98 -5.91 8.08 -7.13
N SER A 99 -7.13 8.42 -7.56
CA SER A 99 -7.88 7.60 -8.49
C SER A 99 -7.17 7.56 -9.84
N GLN A 100 -6.77 8.73 -10.34
CA GLN A 100 -6.01 8.84 -11.59
C GLN A 100 -4.64 8.15 -11.47
N ALA A 101 -3.90 8.39 -10.38
CA ALA A 101 -2.59 7.75 -10.18
C ALA A 101 -2.67 6.22 -10.15
N VAL A 102 -3.74 5.66 -9.58
CA VAL A 102 -3.98 4.21 -9.57
C VAL A 102 -4.33 3.71 -10.97
N ALA A 103 -5.20 4.42 -11.70
CA ALA A 103 -5.55 4.07 -13.08
C ALA A 103 -4.31 4.10 -14.00
N ASP A 104 -3.49 5.14 -13.91
CA ASP A 104 -2.25 5.28 -14.68
C ASP A 104 -1.25 4.16 -14.36
N ALA A 105 -1.10 3.81 -13.08
CA ALA A 105 -0.25 2.70 -12.67
C ALA A 105 -0.76 1.35 -13.20
N LEU A 106 -2.07 1.09 -13.13
CA LEU A 106 -2.67 -0.13 -13.66
C LEU A 106 -2.55 -0.21 -15.18
N GLN A 107 -2.78 0.89 -15.90
CA GLN A 107 -2.62 0.95 -17.36
C GLN A 107 -1.16 0.71 -17.77
N PHE A 108 -0.20 1.30 -17.04
CA PHE A 108 1.22 1.02 -17.25
C PHE A 108 1.52 -0.47 -17.09
N LEU A 109 1.10 -1.07 -15.96
CA LEU A 109 1.31 -2.49 -15.70
C LEU A 109 0.63 -3.37 -16.76
N GLN A 110 -0.59 -3.04 -17.19
CA GLN A 110 -1.30 -3.77 -18.25
C GLN A 110 -0.52 -3.80 -19.57
N GLN A 111 0.05 -2.65 -19.96
CA GLN A 111 0.84 -2.54 -21.18
C GLN A 111 2.15 -3.33 -21.09
N GLN A 112 2.85 -3.22 -19.97
CA GLN A 112 4.15 -3.88 -19.79
C GLN A 112 4.04 -5.39 -19.52
N LEU A 113 2.96 -5.84 -18.89
CA LEU A 113 2.70 -7.27 -18.63
C LEU A 113 1.99 -7.97 -19.79
N ASN A 114 1.68 -7.25 -20.88
CA ASN A 114 1.01 -7.84 -22.03
C ASN A 114 1.84 -9.01 -22.59
N PRO A 115 1.30 -10.24 -22.68
CA PRO A 115 2.06 -11.42 -23.15
C PRO A 115 2.68 -11.28 -24.53
N LEU A 116 2.12 -10.42 -25.38
CA LEU A 116 2.63 -10.15 -26.73
C LEU A 116 3.84 -9.22 -26.75
N HIS A 117 4.04 -8.44 -25.68
CA HIS A 117 5.06 -7.39 -25.59
C HIS A 117 5.88 -7.46 -24.29
N PHE A 118 5.73 -8.54 -23.52
CA PHE A 118 6.35 -8.68 -22.21
C PHE A 118 7.87 -8.75 -22.35
N ASP A 119 8.55 -7.81 -21.69
CA ASP A 119 10.01 -7.81 -21.55
C ASP A 119 10.38 -8.13 -20.09
N PRO A 120 10.97 -9.30 -19.81
CA PRO A 120 11.41 -9.67 -18.46
C PRO A 120 12.41 -8.68 -17.86
N ALA A 121 13.16 -7.95 -18.69
CA ALA A 121 14.18 -7.01 -18.24
C ALA A 121 13.59 -5.70 -17.70
N LEU A 122 12.27 -5.53 -17.68
CA LEU A 122 11.60 -4.33 -17.15
C LEU A 122 11.12 -4.49 -15.70
N PHE A 123 11.05 -5.72 -15.19
CA PHE A 123 10.53 -5.99 -13.85
C PHE A 123 11.60 -6.61 -12.97
N TYR A 124 12.00 -5.88 -11.92
CA TYR A 124 12.97 -6.35 -10.92
C TYR A 124 12.36 -6.38 -9.53
N CYS A 125 12.94 -7.21 -8.68
CA CYS A 125 12.66 -7.15 -7.26
C CYS A 125 13.30 -5.87 -6.67
N ALA A 126 12.58 -5.19 -5.79
CA ALA A 126 13.05 -4.00 -5.07
C ALA A 126 14.15 -4.35 -4.05
N ASP A 127 14.17 -5.59 -3.56
CA ASP A 127 15.09 -6.05 -2.51
C ASP A 127 16.38 -6.65 -3.07
N CYS A 128 16.33 -7.19 -4.29
CA CYS A 128 17.47 -7.78 -4.97
C CYS A 128 17.35 -7.44 -6.46
N ASP A 129 18.45 -7.06 -7.12
CA ASP A 129 18.50 -6.70 -8.54
C ASP A 129 18.32 -7.92 -9.47
N ALA A 130 17.38 -8.79 -9.11
CA ALA A 130 16.99 -10.00 -9.78
C ALA A 130 15.65 -9.76 -10.50
N PRO A 131 15.42 -10.42 -11.64
CA PRO A 131 14.16 -10.28 -12.36
C PRO A 131 13.00 -10.76 -11.49
N LEU A 132 11.86 -10.05 -11.57
CA LEU A 132 10.64 -10.40 -10.84
C LEU A 132 10.03 -11.71 -11.36
N PHE A 133 10.26 -12.00 -12.65
CA PHE A 133 9.77 -13.20 -13.32
C PHE A 133 10.92 -13.99 -13.95
N PRO A 134 10.87 -15.34 -13.93
CA PRO A 134 9.87 -16.17 -13.23
C PRO A 134 10.03 -16.07 -11.70
N ASN A 135 8.93 -16.19 -10.95
CA ASN A 135 8.97 -16.26 -9.49
C ASN A 135 8.78 -17.69 -8.98
N GLU A 136 9.12 -17.90 -7.70
CA GLU A 136 8.94 -19.17 -7.01
C GLU A 136 7.48 -19.42 -6.57
N GLU A 137 6.59 -18.43 -6.72
CA GLU A 137 5.24 -18.40 -6.16
C GLU A 137 4.15 -18.91 -7.12
N LEU A 138 4.53 -19.54 -8.25
CA LEU A 138 3.61 -19.99 -9.31
C LEU A 138 2.71 -18.87 -9.88
N PHE A 139 3.14 -17.61 -9.73
CA PHE A 139 2.39 -16.44 -10.19
C PHE A 139 3.13 -15.85 -11.40
N ASP A 140 2.73 -16.20 -12.60
CA ASP A 140 3.52 -15.85 -13.79
C ASP A 140 3.17 -14.44 -14.34
N PRO A 141 3.87 -13.95 -15.38
CA PRO A 141 3.54 -12.66 -15.99
C PRO A 141 2.11 -12.60 -16.53
N TYR A 142 1.56 -13.73 -16.96
CA TYR A 142 0.21 -13.82 -17.51
C TYR A 142 -0.84 -13.70 -16.38
N ASP A 143 -0.63 -14.35 -15.23
CA ASP A 143 -1.44 -14.17 -14.04
C ASP A 143 -1.41 -12.71 -13.56
N ALA A 144 -0.23 -12.07 -13.59
CA ALA A 144 -0.07 -10.67 -13.26
C ALA A 144 -0.87 -9.77 -14.21
N TRP A 145 -0.83 -10.04 -15.51
CA TRP A 145 -1.62 -9.33 -16.52
C TRP A 145 -3.13 -9.52 -16.31
N LEU A 146 -3.59 -10.75 -16.07
CA LEU A 146 -4.99 -11.05 -15.77
C LEU A 146 -5.47 -10.34 -14.51
N PHE A 147 -4.66 -10.35 -13.45
CA PHE A 147 -4.94 -9.62 -12.22
C PHE A 147 -5.11 -8.11 -12.47
N VAL A 148 -4.21 -7.50 -13.24
CA VAL A 148 -4.29 -6.07 -13.57
C VAL A 148 -5.51 -5.75 -14.44
N ASN A 149 -5.84 -6.59 -15.43
CA ASN A 149 -7.05 -6.42 -16.24
C ASN A 149 -8.32 -6.48 -15.37
N ALA A 150 -8.41 -7.47 -14.49
CA ALA A 150 -9.55 -7.63 -13.61
C ALA A 150 -9.70 -6.43 -12.65
N LEU A 151 -8.58 -5.85 -12.20
CA LEU A 151 -8.60 -4.60 -11.43
C LEU A 151 -9.08 -3.40 -12.23
N LEU A 152 -8.63 -3.25 -13.49
CA LEU A 152 -9.09 -2.18 -14.37
C LEU A 152 -10.59 -2.29 -14.65
N GLU A 153 -11.08 -3.50 -14.93
CA GLU A 153 -12.51 -3.76 -15.14
C GLU A 153 -13.33 -3.46 -13.88
N ALA A 154 -12.82 -3.80 -12.69
CA ALA A 154 -13.49 -3.51 -11.42
C ALA A 154 -13.47 -2.01 -11.06
N GLN A 155 -12.51 -1.24 -11.58
CA GLN A 155 -12.38 0.21 -11.33
C GLN A 155 -13.14 1.10 -12.29
N ILE A 156 -13.60 0.59 -13.44
CA ILE A 156 -14.47 1.34 -14.33
C ILE A 156 -15.89 1.21 -13.76
N PRO A 157 -16.44 2.22 -13.05
CA PRO A 157 -17.87 2.23 -12.84
C PRO A 157 -18.49 2.28 -14.24
N PHE A 158 -19.37 1.32 -14.55
CA PHE A 158 -20.17 1.31 -15.75
C PHE A 158 -20.91 2.66 -15.90
N GLU A 159 -20.31 3.64 -16.58
CA GLU A 159 -21.04 4.72 -17.24
C GLU A 159 -21.39 4.21 -18.64
N HIS A 160 -22.58 3.61 -18.73
CA HIS A 160 -23.25 3.30 -19.99
C HIS A 160 -24.61 4.02 -20.02
#